data_AF-E2CP56-F1
#
_entry.id   AF-E2CP56-F1
#
_cell.length_a   1.000
_cell.length_b   1.000
_cell.length_c   1.000
_cell.angle_alpha   90.00
_cell.angle_beta   90.00
_cell.angle_gamma   90.00
#
_symmetry.space_group_name_H-M   'P 1'
#
loop_
_entity.id
_entity.type
_entity.pdbx_description
1 polymer ?
#
loop_
_entity_poly.entity_id
_entity_poly.type
_entity_poly.pdbx_seq_one_letter_code
_entity_poly.pdbx_strand_id
1 'polypeptide(L)'
;MTKLSNKARFSKVLVHLSEAPEFIEDKEYRFSEFEQIALGVALGHTEGGYLKTKISVFFDNGECYKQVRIDLAKNDERGFRDHMEQLIIFANSTRGEERHNEFDRIVGNEVGTTAAFYRTFFDHYELVDADQTAPA
;
A
#
# COMPACT_ATOMS: atom_id res chain seq x y z
N MET A 1 -10.49 -17.55 26.48
CA MET A 1 -9.26 -16.75 26.24
C MET A 1 -9.27 -16.36 24.77
N THR A 2 -9.68 -15.13 24.48
CA THR A 2 -9.76 -14.58 23.13
C THR A 2 -8.34 -14.42 22.62
N LYS A 3 -7.96 -15.08 21.51
CA LYS A 3 -6.72 -14.76 20.80
C LYS A 3 -6.87 -13.32 20.34
N LEU A 4 -6.24 -12.35 21.02
CA LEU A 4 -5.95 -11.07 20.41
C LEU A 4 -5.06 -11.39 19.20
N SER A 5 -5.62 -11.27 18.00
CA SER A 5 -4.83 -11.25 16.79
C SER A 5 -3.85 -10.08 16.92
N ASN A 6 -2.55 -10.36 17.05
CA ASN A 6 -1.49 -9.35 16.96
C ASN A 6 -1.50 -8.80 15.53
N LYS A 7 -2.40 -7.86 15.26
CA LYS A 7 -2.51 -7.18 13.97
C LYS A 7 -1.71 -5.90 14.02
N ALA A 8 -0.77 -5.76 13.10
CA ALA A 8 0.04 -4.56 13.00
C ALA A 8 -0.77 -3.46 12.29
N ARG A 9 -0.55 -2.21 12.70
CA ARG A 9 -1.31 -1.05 12.23
C ARG A 9 -0.42 -0.13 11.44
N PHE A 10 -1.02 0.53 10.44
CA PHE A 10 -0.35 1.58 9.69
C PHE A 10 0.04 2.73 10.61
N SER A 11 1.30 3.15 10.54
CA SER A 11 1.85 4.20 11.40
C SER A 11 2.22 5.44 10.58
N LYS A 12 3.19 5.32 9.67
CA LYS A 12 3.72 6.44 8.90
C LYS A 12 4.13 6.04 7.49
N VAL A 13 4.28 7.03 6.64
CA VAL A 13 4.73 6.90 5.26
C VAL A 13 5.91 7.84 5.02
N LEU A 14 7.01 7.31 4.48
CA LEU A 14 8.13 8.09 3.97
C LEU A 14 8.00 8.21 2.46
N VAL A 15 7.97 9.43 1.94
CA VAL A 15 8.00 9.69 0.50
C VAL A 15 9.45 9.79 0.04
N HIS A 16 9.85 8.99 -0.94
CA HIS A 16 11.19 9.04 -1.56
C HIS A 16 11.21 9.90 -2.82
N LEU A 17 10.11 9.90 -3.57
CA LEU A 17 9.96 10.64 -4.82
C LEU A 17 8.48 10.83 -5.10
N SER A 18 8.08 11.99 -5.63
CA SER A 18 6.72 12.18 -6.13
C SER A 18 6.67 13.13 -7.33
N GLU A 19 5.86 12.78 -8.33
CA GLU A 19 5.47 13.68 -9.42
C GLU A 19 4.36 14.66 -8.97
N ALA A 20 3.75 14.46 -7.79
CA ALA A 20 2.75 15.36 -7.22
C ALA A 20 3.43 16.41 -6.31
N PRO A 21 3.22 17.72 -6.57
CA PRO A 21 3.89 18.79 -5.82
C PRO A 21 3.48 18.88 -4.34
N GLU A 22 2.35 18.27 -3.96
CA GLU A 22 1.86 18.19 -2.58
C GLU A 22 2.76 17.34 -1.68
N PHE A 23 3.53 16.41 -2.26
CA PHE A 23 4.44 15.55 -1.52
C PHE A 23 5.88 16.07 -1.60
N ILE A 24 6.44 16.34 -0.42
CA ILE A 24 7.86 16.66 -0.24
C ILE A 24 8.66 15.36 -0.15
N GLU A 25 9.73 15.25 -0.94
CA GLU A 25 10.69 14.14 -0.90
C GLU A 25 11.42 14.06 0.45
N ASP A 26 11.78 12.85 0.87
CA ASP A 26 12.40 12.50 2.15
C ASP A 26 11.61 12.92 3.40
N LYS A 27 10.33 13.29 3.24
CA LYS A 27 9.44 13.64 4.35
C LYS A 27 8.62 12.44 4.81
N GLU A 28 8.49 12.32 6.13
CA GLU A 28 7.56 11.41 6.78
C GLU A 28 6.21 12.08 7.05
N TYR A 29 5.13 11.33 6.81
CA TYR A 29 3.75 11.71 7.10
C TYR A 29 3.13 10.66 8.01
N ARG A 30 2.18 11.07 8.85
CA ARG A 30 1.25 10.08 9.43
C ARG A 30 0.51 9.37 8.30
N PHE A 31 0.23 8.08 8.48
CA PHE A 31 -0.43 7.31 7.42
C PHE A 31 -1.77 7.93 6.99
N SER A 32 -2.61 8.36 7.93
CA SER A 32 -3.90 9.00 7.63
C SER A 32 -3.75 10.31 6.84
N GLU A 33 -2.75 11.12 7.19
CA GLU A 33 -2.44 12.37 6.49
C GLU A 33 -1.98 12.11 5.06
N PHE A 34 -1.11 11.11 4.87
CA PHE A 34 -0.68 10.68 3.53
C PHE A 34 -1.87 10.26 2.67
N GLU A 35 -2.75 9.40 3.19
CA GLU A 35 -3.92 8.92 2.43
C GLU A 35 -4.87 10.06 2.03
N GLN A 36 -5.08 11.05 2.91
CA GLN A 36 -5.91 12.21 2.60
C GLN A 36 -5.31 13.07 1.49
N ILE A 37 -3.99 13.32 1.54
CA ILE A 37 -3.29 14.07 0.49
C ILE A 37 -3.32 13.29 -0.82
N ALA A 38 -3.02 11.98 -0.78
CA ALA A 38 -3.01 11.10 -1.96
C ALA A 38 -4.38 11.08 -2.67
N LEU A 39 -5.46 11.01 -1.90
CA LEU A 39 -6.82 11.10 -2.44
C LEU A 39 -7.07 12.46 -3.11
N GLY A 40 -6.65 13.56 -2.48
CA GLY A 40 -6.75 14.90 -3.05
C GLY A 40 -5.99 15.04 -4.36
N VAL A 41 -4.75 14.55 -4.41
CA VAL A 41 -3.91 14.50 -5.61
C VAL A 41 -4.59 13.69 -6.72
N ALA A 42 -5.03 12.48 -6.43
CA ALA A 42 -5.65 11.60 -7.40
C ALA A 42 -6.94 12.19 -8.00
N LEU A 43 -7.78 12.81 -7.17
CA LEU A 43 -9.04 13.43 -7.62
C LEU A 43 -8.82 14.77 -8.35
N GLY A 44 -7.79 15.52 -7.96
CA GLY A 44 -7.44 16.83 -8.54
C GLY A 44 -6.70 16.74 -9.88
N HIS A 45 -6.02 15.62 -10.14
CA HIS A 45 -5.30 15.41 -11.40
C HIS A 45 -6.26 15.14 -12.56
N THR A 46 -6.46 16.14 -13.43
CA THR A 46 -7.41 16.11 -14.56
C THR A 46 -6.76 16.02 -15.94
N GLU A 47 -5.44 16.16 -16.02
CA GLU A 47 -4.67 16.20 -17.28
C GLU A 47 -4.52 14.82 -17.95
N GLY A 48 -5.05 13.77 -17.33
CA GLY A 48 -4.95 12.38 -17.79
C GLY A 48 -3.60 11.75 -17.45
N GLY A 49 -3.58 10.41 -17.37
CA GLY A 49 -2.43 9.68 -16.84
C GLY A 49 -2.45 9.56 -15.32
N TYR A 50 -1.28 9.37 -14.73
CA TYR A 50 -1.09 9.17 -13.29
C TYR A 50 0.19 9.88 -12.82
N LEU A 51 0.19 10.26 -11.54
CA LEU A 51 1.34 10.87 -10.87
C LEU A 51 2.06 9.80 -10.04
N LYS A 52 3.29 9.47 -10.45
CA LYS A 52 4.09 8.44 -9.79
C LYS A 52 4.59 8.94 -8.44
N THR A 53 4.37 8.15 -7.41
CA THR A 53 4.83 8.44 -6.05
C THR A 53 5.49 7.20 -5.46
N LYS A 54 6.76 7.31 -5.05
CA LYS A 54 7.54 6.23 -4.45
C LYS A 54 7.60 6.41 -2.94
N ILE A 55 7.15 5.41 -2.19
CA ILE A 55 7.01 5.50 -0.73
C ILE A 55 7.57 4.27 0.01
N SER A 56 7.81 4.41 1.30
CA SER A 56 7.88 3.30 2.25
C SER A 56 6.79 3.46 3.30
N VAL A 57 6.05 2.40 3.60
CA VAL A 57 5.00 2.38 4.62
C VAL A 57 5.53 1.64 5.85
N PHE A 58 5.33 2.22 7.02
CA PHE A 58 5.78 1.67 8.30
C PHE A 58 4.59 1.30 9.18
N PHE A 59 4.80 0.27 9.98
CA PHE A 59 3.80 -0.26 10.90
C PHE A 59 4.22 -0.05 12.35
N ASP A 60 3.27 -0.09 13.27
CA ASP A 60 3.50 0.07 14.70
C ASP A 60 4.31 -1.07 15.34
N ASN A 61 4.34 -2.25 14.71
CA ASN A 61 5.18 -3.40 15.10
C ASN A 61 6.65 -3.26 14.66
N GLY A 62 7.02 -2.18 13.96
CA GLY A 62 8.37 -1.95 13.46
C GLY A 62 8.66 -2.55 12.08
N GLU A 63 7.71 -3.28 11.47
CA GLU A 63 7.83 -3.73 10.09
C GLU A 63 7.68 -2.57 9.10
N CYS A 64 8.11 -2.79 7.86
CA CYS A 64 8.06 -1.78 6.82
C CYS A 64 7.91 -2.40 5.42
N TYR A 65 6.97 -1.86 4.63
CA TYR A 65 6.85 -2.09 3.20
C TYR A 65 7.68 -1.04 2.47
N LYS A 66 8.82 -1.42 1.89
CA LYS A 66 9.83 -0.47 1.39
C LYS A 66 9.70 -0.19 -0.11
N GLN A 67 9.89 1.08 -0.47
CA GLN A 67 10.14 1.53 -1.85
C GLN A 67 9.09 1.12 -2.89
N VAL A 68 7.82 1.08 -2.49
CA VAL A 68 6.69 0.82 -3.40
C VAL A 68 6.41 2.06 -4.24
N ARG A 69 6.08 1.86 -5.52
CA ARG A 69 5.55 2.91 -6.39
C ARG A 69 4.03 2.79 -6.41
N ILE A 70 3.35 3.89 -6.16
CA ILE A 70 1.92 4.06 -6.42
C ILE A 70 1.72 5.06 -7.56
N ASP A 71 0.67 4.85 -8.34
CA ASP A 71 0.34 5.58 -9.56
C ASP A 71 -0.97 6.38 -9.32
N LEU A 72 -0.84 7.58 -8.76
CA LEU A 72 -1.98 8.35 -8.29
C LEU A 72 -2.82 8.90 -9.45
N ALA A 73 -4.07 8.44 -9.55
CA ALA A 73 -5.03 8.94 -10.52
C ALA A 73 -6.49 8.68 -10.10
N LYS A 74 -7.40 9.52 -10.57
CA LYS A 74 -8.84 9.43 -10.25
C LYS A 74 -9.47 8.07 -10.55
N ASN A 75 -9.04 7.42 -11.64
CA ASN A 75 -9.58 6.15 -12.12
C ASN A 75 -8.59 4.99 -11.96
N ASP A 76 -7.55 5.18 -11.17
CA ASP A 76 -6.55 4.16 -10.84
C ASP A 76 -6.35 4.15 -9.32
N GLU A 77 -5.15 4.40 -8.82
CA GLU A 77 -4.85 4.36 -7.40
C GLU A 77 -5.13 5.73 -6.74
N ARG A 78 -5.92 5.72 -5.68
CA ARG A 78 -6.26 6.92 -4.89
C ARG A 78 -5.45 7.06 -3.59
N GLY A 79 -4.51 6.16 -3.36
CA GLY A 79 -3.70 6.08 -2.14
C GLY A 79 -3.07 4.69 -2.01
N PHE A 80 -2.31 4.49 -0.93
CA PHE A 80 -1.69 3.20 -0.67
C PHE A 80 -2.72 2.12 -0.34
N ARG A 81 -3.83 2.46 0.34
CA ARG A 81 -4.89 1.48 0.59
C ARG A 81 -5.51 0.95 -0.71
N ASP A 82 -5.84 1.84 -1.64
CA ASP A 82 -6.42 1.50 -2.94
C ASP A 82 -5.43 0.65 -3.78
N HIS A 83 -4.14 1.01 -3.77
CA HIS A 83 -3.07 0.19 -4.38
C HIS A 83 -3.06 -1.24 -3.84
N MET A 84 -3.14 -1.41 -2.51
CA MET A 84 -3.17 -2.73 -1.88
C MET A 84 -4.45 -3.51 -2.21
N GLU A 85 -5.61 -2.84 -2.26
CA GLU A 85 -6.88 -3.45 -2.68
C GLU A 85 -6.83 -3.94 -4.14
N GLN A 86 -6.26 -3.15 -5.04
CA GLN A 86 -6.07 -3.56 -6.43
C GLN A 86 -5.12 -4.75 -6.57
N LEU A 87 -4.03 -4.78 -5.79
CA LEU A 87 -3.13 -5.93 -5.75
C LEU A 87 -3.82 -7.20 -5.23
N ILE A 88 -4.73 -7.08 -4.25
CA ILE A 88 -5.57 -8.20 -3.78
C ILE A 88 -6.44 -8.73 -4.92
N ILE A 89 -7.14 -7.84 -5.62
CA ILE A 89 -8.01 -8.22 -6.74
C ILE A 89 -7.18 -8.90 -7.84
N PHE A 90 -6.03 -8.33 -8.18
CA PHE A 90 -5.14 -8.89 -9.18
C PHE A 90 -4.62 -10.28 -8.79
N ALA A 91 -4.15 -10.45 -7.55
CA ALA A 91 -3.63 -11.72 -7.05
C ALA A 91 -4.67 -12.85 -7.02
N ASN A 92 -5.96 -12.50 -6.90
CA ASN A 92 -7.08 -13.44 -6.94
C ASN A 92 -7.61 -13.69 -8.36
N SER A 93 -7.08 -13.02 -9.38
CA SER A 93 -7.48 -13.21 -10.77
C SER A 93 -6.68 -14.35 -11.43
N THR A 94 -7.25 -14.99 -12.45
CA THR A 94 -6.55 -16.00 -13.27
C THR A 94 -5.23 -15.47 -13.84
N ARG A 95 -5.21 -14.19 -14.24
CA ARG A 95 -4.00 -13.53 -14.74
C ARG A 95 -2.93 -13.34 -13.65
N GLY A 96 -3.35 -13.13 -12.40
CA GLY A 96 -2.45 -13.12 -11.24
C GLY A 96 -1.83 -14.50 -11.00
N GLU A 97 -2.63 -15.56 -11.09
CA GLU A 97 -2.15 -16.95 -11.00
C GLU A 97 -1.19 -17.32 -12.13
N GLU A 98 -1.48 -16.93 -13.37
CA GLU A 98 -0.61 -17.18 -14.53
C GLU A 98 0.74 -16.47 -14.39
N ARG A 99 0.72 -15.18 -14.03
CA ARG A 99 1.95 -14.39 -13.81
C ARG A 99 2.77 -14.94 -12.65
N HIS A 100 2.12 -15.46 -11.61
CA HIS A 100 2.78 -16.16 -10.51
C HIS A 100 3.49 -17.43 -10.99
N ASN A 101 2.81 -18.28 -11.75
CA ASN A 101 3.38 -19.50 -12.31
C ASN A 101 4.57 -19.21 -13.25
N GLU A 102 4.52 -18.10 -13.99
CA GLU A 102 5.63 -17.64 -14.83
C GLU A 102 6.83 -17.18 -13.99
N PHE A 103 6.60 -16.38 -12.95
CA PHE A 103 7.66 -15.94 -12.03
C PHE A 103 8.33 -17.12 -11.33
N ASP A 104 7.57 -18.06 -10.79
CA ASP A 104 8.12 -19.23 -10.09
C ASP A 104 9.05 -20.07 -10.98
N ARG A 105 8.72 -20.19 -12.26
CA ARG A 105 9.59 -20.86 -13.25
C ARG A 105 10.89 -20.12 -13.52
N ILE A 106 10.88 -18.79 -13.43
CA ILE A 106 12.03 -17.94 -13.75
C ILE A 106 12.98 -17.84 -12.54
N VAL A 107 12.44 -17.65 -11.33
CA VAL A 107 13.28 -17.29 -10.16
C VAL A 107 13.67 -18.48 -9.28
N GLY A 108 13.10 -19.67 -9.49
CA GLY A 108 13.55 -20.89 -8.81
C GLY A 108 13.47 -20.81 -7.28
N ASN A 109 12.27 -20.61 -6.74
CA ASN A 109 11.83 -20.98 -5.40
C ASN A 109 12.84 -20.84 -4.22
N GLU A 110 13.21 -19.62 -3.84
CA GLU A 110 13.78 -19.33 -2.50
C GLU A 110 13.10 -18.16 -1.76
N VAL A 111 12.15 -17.45 -2.40
CA VAL A 111 11.39 -16.38 -1.75
C VAL A 111 9.93 -16.78 -1.76
N GLY A 112 9.36 -16.98 -0.56
CA GLY A 112 7.92 -17.20 -0.38
C GLY A 112 7.14 -16.21 -1.24
N THR A 113 6.21 -16.75 -2.03
CA THR A 113 5.62 -16.10 -3.19
C THR A 113 5.02 -14.75 -2.84
N THR A 114 5.06 -13.78 -3.77
CA THR A 114 4.48 -12.45 -3.59
C THR A 114 3.01 -12.53 -3.14
N ALA A 115 2.28 -13.57 -3.53
CA ALA A 115 0.91 -13.85 -3.09
C ALA A 115 0.80 -14.41 -1.66
N ALA A 116 1.75 -15.23 -1.18
CA ALA A 116 1.83 -15.60 0.23
C ALA A 116 2.20 -14.39 1.08
N PHE A 117 3.12 -13.55 0.61
CA PHE A 117 3.43 -12.26 1.24
C PHE A 117 2.20 -11.35 1.31
N TYR A 118 1.44 -11.19 0.21
CA TYR A 118 0.17 -10.45 0.23
C TYR A 118 -0.85 -11.11 1.17
N ARG A 119 -1.10 -12.43 1.10
CA ARG A 119 -2.03 -13.12 2.01
C ARG A 119 -1.62 -13.00 3.48
N THR A 120 -0.35 -13.14 3.83
CA THR A 120 0.18 -12.95 5.19
C THR A 120 0.12 -11.48 5.62
N PHE A 121 0.42 -10.54 4.72
CA PHE A 121 0.20 -9.10 4.93
C PHE A 121 -1.29 -8.76 5.11
N PHE A 122 -2.23 -9.58 4.64
CA PHE A 122 -3.67 -9.29 4.77
C PHE A 122 -4.38 -10.08 5.88
N ASP A 123 -3.83 -11.22 6.32
CA ASP A 123 -4.31 -11.93 7.52
C ASP A 123 -3.85 -11.23 8.82
N HIS A 124 -2.74 -10.49 8.77
CA HIS A 124 -2.13 -9.83 9.93
C HIS A 124 -2.39 -8.32 10.03
N TYR A 125 -3.04 -7.68 9.06
CA TYR A 125 -3.21 -6.23 9.07
C TYR A 125 -4.70 -5.89 8.88
N GLU A 126 -5.36 -5.45 9.95
CA GLU A 126 -6.62 -4.74 9.76
C GLU A 126 -6.28 -3.33 9.27
N LEU A 127 -7.00 -2.88 8.24
CA LEU A 127 -7.05 -1.48 7.83
C LEU A 127 -7.78 -0.66 8.93
N VAL A 128 -7.33 -0.71 10.19
CA VAL A 128 -7.86 0.16 11.22
C VAL A 128 -7.24 1.53 10.99
N ASP A 129 -8.07 2.54 10.78
CA ASP A 129 -7.62 3.91 10.84
C ASP A 129 -7.05 4.17 12.24
N ALA A 130 -5.84 4.71 12.30
CA ALA A 130 -5.18 5.05 13.57
C ALA A 130 -5.90 6.18 14.35
N ASP A 131 -7.07 6.65 13.89
CA ASP A 131 -7.74 7.84 14.40
C ASP A 131 -9.23 7.66 14.76
N GLN A 132 -9.74 6.43 14.91
CA GLN A 132 -11.10 6.23 15.44
C GLN A 132 -11.21 6.23 16.98
N THR A 133 -10.18 6.71 17.69
CA THR A 133 -10.28 6.97 19.14
C THR A 133 -10.18 8.45 19.47
N ALA A 134 -11.15 9.24 18.99
CA ALA A 134 -11.50 10.49 19.64
C ALA A 134 -12.67 10.22 20.61
N PRO A 135 -12.52 10.43 21.93
CA PRO A 135 -13.67 10.41 22.83
C PRO A 135 -14.57 11.62 22.54
N ALA A 136 -15.88 11.35 22.46
CA ALA A 136 -16.93 12.37 22.48
C ALA A 136 -16.99 13.08 23.84
#